data_AF-A0A355YCA2-F1
#
_entry.id   AF-A0A355YCA2-F1
#
_cell.length_a   1.000
_cell.length_b   1.000
_cell.length_c   1.000
_cell.angle_alpha   90.00
_cell.angle_beta   90.00
_cell.angle_gamma   90.00
#
_symmetry.space_group_name_H-M   'P 1'
#
loop_
_entity.id
_entity.type
_entity.pdbx_description
1 polymer ?
#
loop_
_entity_poly.entity_id
_entity_poly.type
_entity_poly.pdbx_seq_one_letter_code
_entity_poly.pdbx_strand_id
1 'polypeptide(L)'
;MRELILLRHAHAEPADNGLADIDRPLSPHGLAEAEAAGRWLLEQRLVPDRVLCSPARRARETLEAVLSLTGYVEQRLEERIYDATPGTLAALVDEHREVERLLLVGHNPGMERLVALMHSGQSGDYRGMPTASVAVLSLP
;
A
#
# COMPACT_ATOMS: atom_id res chain seq x y z
N MET A 1 -7.20 19.08 5.80
CA MET A 1 -6.93 18.27 4.60
C MET A 1 -6.45 16.93 5.07
N ARG A 2 -6.92 15.85 4.44
CA ARG A 2 -6.53 14.48 4.78
C ARG A 2 -5.58 13.96 3.71
N GLU A 3 -4.70 13.04 4.08
CA GLU A 3 -3.73 12.44 3.18
C GLU A 3 -3.99 10.94 3.06
N LEU A 4 -4.18 10.49 1.82
CA LEU A 4 -4.20 9.08 1.48
C LEU A 4 -2.83 8.69 0.93
N ILE A 5 -2.17 7.78 1.61
CA ILE A 5 -0.90 7.19 1.19
C ILE A 5 -1.19 5.79 0.65
N LEU A 6 -0.77 5.52 -0.57
CA LEU A 6 -0.89 4.22 -1.23
C LEU A 6 0.51 3.65 -1.39
N LEU A 7 0.73 2.44 -0.88
CA LEU A 7 1.97 1.69 -1.04
C LEU A 7 1.64 0.35 -1.70
N ARG A 8 2.11 0.16 -2.94
CA ARG A 8 2.12 -1.19 -3.52
C ARG A 8 3.15 -2.02 -2.77
N HIS A 9 2.83 -3.27 -2.45
CA HIS A 9 3.79 -4.20 -1.86
C HIS A 9 5.10 -4.26 -2.67
N ALA A 10 6.20 -4.50 -1.98
CA ALA A 10 7.51 -4.65 -2.60
C ALA A 10 7.65 -5.96 -3.37
N HIS A 11 8.76 -6.14 -4.10
CA HIS A 11 8.95 -7.31 -4.94
C HIS A 11 8.87 -8.63 -4.14
N ALA A 12 8.04 -9.56 -4.62
CA ALA A 12 7.82 -10.87 -4.00
C ALA A 12 8.47 -11.99 -4.81
N GLU A 13 8.86 -13.06 -4.13
CA GLU A 13 9.33 -14.29 -4.78
C GLU A 13 8.26 -14.83 -5.76
N PRO A 14 8.64 -15.49 -6.87
CA PRO A 14 7.67 -16.07 -7.81
C PRO A 14 6.76 -17.13 -7.16
N ALA A 15 5.58 -17.35 -7.74
CA ALA A 15 4.62 -18.34 -7.26
C ALA A 15 5.08 -19.80 -7.47
N ASP A 16 6.06 -20.03 -8.34
CA ASP A 16 6.51 -21.35 -8.80
C ASP A 16 7.21 -22.20 -7.71
N ASN A 17 7.39 -21.64 -6.51
CA ASN A 17 7.94 -22.32 -5.34
C ASN A 17 6.95 -23.25 -4.61
N GLY A 18 5.78 -23.55 -5.20
CA GLY A 18 4.76 -24.43 -4.61
C GLY A 18 3.98 -23.81 -3.45
N LEU A 19 4.11 -22.49 -3.23
CA LEU A 19 3.38 -21.72 -2.23
C LEU A 19 2.09 -21.15 -2.83
N ALA A 20 1.04 -21.03 -2.00
CA ALA A 20 -0.14 -20.26 -2.38
C ALA A 20 0.24 -18.78 -2.62
N ASP A 21 -0.44 -18.09 -3.55
CA ASP A 21 -0.06 -16.71 -3.89
C ASP A 21 -0.02 -15.79 -2.67
N ILE A 22 -0.99 -15.94 -1.76
CA ILE A 22 -1.11 -15.13 -0.54
C ILE A 22 0.08 -15.31 0.42
N ASP A 23 0.78 -16.45 0.35
CA ASP A 23 1.88 -16.83 1.23
C ASP A 23 3.27 -16.53 0.63
N ARG A 24 3.32 -15.93 -0.56
CA ARG A 24 4.58 -15.54 -1.21
C ARG A 24 5.30 -14.48 -0.36
N PRO A 25 6.56 -14.73 0.05
CA PRO A 25 7.36 -13.74 0.76
C PRO A 25 7.89 -12.66 -0.19
N LEU A 26 8.38 -11.57 0.38
CA LEU A 26 9.29 -10.66 -0.30
C LEU A 26 10.58 -11.38 -0.70
N SER A 27 11.14 -10.98 -1.83
CA SER A 27 12.51 -11.36 -2.17
C SER A 27 13.51 -10.50 -1.39
N PRO A 28 14.80 -10.87 -1.34
CA PRO A 28 15.84 -10.02 -0.74
C PRO A 28 15.88 -8.61 -1.35
N HIS A 29 15.63 -8.49 -2.66
CA HIS A 29 15.49 -7.21 -3.33
C HIS A 29 14.24 -6.45 -2.86
N GLY A 30 13.10 -7.14 -2.70
CA GLY A 30 11.87 -6.54 -2.21
C GLY A 30 11.99 -6.00 -0.79
N LEU A 31 12.76 -6.65 0.08
CA LEU A 31 13.04 -6.12 1.42
C LEU A 31 13.78 -4.77 1.34
N ALA A 32 14.81 -4.67 0.51
CA ALA A 32 15.53 -3.41 0.29
C ALA A 32 14.65 -2.32 -0.32
N GLU A 33 13.75 -2.67 -1.25
CA GLU A 33 12.75 -1.74 -1.79
C GLU A 33 11.78 -1.22 -0.71
N ALA A 34 11.27 -2.12 0.15
CA ALA A 34 10.35 -1.76 1.22
C ALA A 34 11.02 -0.84 2.26
N GLU A 35 12.27 -1.11 2.64
CA GLU A 35 13.05 -0.21 3.49
C GLU A 35 13.27 1.16 2.82
N ALA A 36 13.53 1.20 1.52
CA ALA A 36 13.69 2.46 0.79
C ALA A 36 12.39 3.29 0.80
N ALA A 37 11.23 2.64 0.63
CA ALA A 37 9.94 3.30 0.78
C ALA A 37 9.73 3.85 2.19
N GLY A 38 10.10 3.08 3.23
CA GLY A 38 10.03 3.53 4.62
C GLY A 38 10.92 4.74 4.92
N ARG A 39 12.17 4.74 4.45
CA ARG A 39 13.07 5.91 4.58
C ARG A 39 12.51 7.13 3.90
N TRP A 40 12.00 6.96 2.67
CA TRP A 40 11.40 8.06 1.92
C TRP A 40 10.19 8.66 2.65
N LEU A 41 9.29 7.84 3.19
CA LEU A 41 8.15 8.32 3.98
C LEU A 41 8.60 9.13 5.21
N LEU A 42 9.63 8.66 5.91
CA LEU A 42 10.20 9.37 7.06
C LEU A 42 10.82 10.72 6.66
N GLU A 43 11.60 10.76 5.58
CA GLU A 43 12.21 11.98 5.04
C GLU A 43 11.17 13.02 4.62
N GLN A 44 10.06 12.56 4.02
CA GLN A 44 8.94 13.43 3.65
C GLN A 44 8.02 13.81 4.83
N ARG A 45 8.29 13.29 6.04
CA ARG A 45 7.46 13.46 7.24
C ARG A 45 6.03 12.94 7.07
N LEU A 46 5.86 11.90 6.28
CA LEU A 46 4.58 11.25 5.96
C LEU A 46 4.35 10.01 6.84
N VAL A 47 4.46 10.19 8.15
CA VAL A 47 4.15 9.10 9.10
C VAL A 47 2.62 8.94 9.18
N PRO A 48 2.07 7.74 8.88
CA PRO A 48 0.63 7.51 8.90
C PRO A 48 0.07 7.45 10.32
N ASP A 49 -1.19 7.85 10.49
CA ASP A 49 -1.91 7.71 11.76
C ASP A 49 -2.56 6.32 11.88
N ARG A 50 -2.98 5.75 10.74
CA ARG A 50 -3.51 4.39 10.63
C ARG A 50 -3.03 3.72 9.35
N VAL A 51 -2.80 2.42 9.44
CA VAL A 51 -2.47 1.55 8.31
C VAL A 51 -3.54 0.49 8.12
N LEU A 52 -3.97 0.30 6.88
CA LEU A 52 -4.73 -0.87 6.45
C LEU A 52 -3.86 -1.67 5.50
N CYS A 53 -3.63 -2.94 5.82
CA CYS A 53 -2.71 -3.80 5.09
C CYS A 53 -3.44 -5.04 4.59
N SER A 54 -3.18 -5.42 3.33
CA SER A 54 -3.62 -6.72 2.82
C SER A 54 -3.07 -7.86 3.69
N PRO A 55 -3.83 -8.96 3.90
CA PRO A 55 -3.35 -10.13 4.64
C PRO A 55 -2.19 -10.87 3.95
N ALA A 56 -1.97 -10.64 2.64
CA ALA A 56 -0.89 -11.28 1.89
C ALA A 56 0.47 -11.06 2.54
N ARG A 57 1.27 -12.12 2.64
CA ARG A 57 2.57 -12.12 3.32
C ARG A 57 3.49 -11.02 2.80
N ARG A 58 3.65 -10.89 1.48
CA ARG A 58 4.42 -9.81 0.83
C ARG A 58 3.98 -8.39 1.25
N ALA A 59 2.69 -8.16 1.47
CA ALA A 59 2.20 -6.85 1.90
C ALA A 59 2.53 -6.59 3.37
N ARG A 60 2.37 -7.61 4.23
CA ARG A 60 2.73 -7.55 5.66
C ARG A 60 4.23 -7.34 5.87
N GLU A 61 5.07 -8.08 5.15
CA GLU A 61 6.53 -7.91 5.21
C GLU A 61 6.97 -6.53 4.67
N THR A 62 6.28 -6.01 3.63
CA THR A 62 6.52 -4.63 3.17
C THR A 62 6.21 -3.63 4.28
N LEU A 63 5.07 -3.78 4.96
CA LEU A 63 4.68 -2.92 6.06
C LEU A 63 5.65 -3.01 7.23
N GLU A 64 6.07 -4.22 7.60
CA GLU A 64 7.03 -4.43 8.70
C GLU A 64 8.34 -3.69 8.46
N ALA A 65 8.89 -3.77 7.24
CA ALA A 65 10.09 -3.02 6.86
C ALA A 65 9.87 -1.50 6.95
N VAL A 66 8.71 -0.99 6.53
CA VAL A 66 8.36 0.43 6.67
C VAL A 66 8.27 0.86 8.13
N LEU A 67 7.53 0.12 8.96
CA LEU A 67 7.31 0.47 10.38
C LEU A 67 8.55 0.32 11.24
N SER A 68 9.52 -0.51 10.84
CA SER A 68 10.83 -0.57 11.49
C SER A 68 11.57 0.77 11.47
N LEU A 69 11.23 1.66 10.53
CA LEU A 69 11.82 2.98 10.36
C LEU A 69 10.90 4.11 10.84
N THR A 70 9.60 4.03 10.56
CA THR A 70 8.64 5.08 10.91
C THR A 70 8.10 4.99 12.34
N GLY A 71 8.31 3.85 13.01
CA GLY A 71 7.76 3.57 14.34
C GLY A 71 6.40 2.90 14.31
N TYR A 72 5.88 2.58 15.51
CA TYR A 72 4.58 1.91 15.66
C TYR A 72 3.40 2.85 15.37
N VAL A 73 2.41 2.32 14.64
CA VAL A 73 1.17 3.00 14.27
C VAL A 73 0.00 2.01 14.39
N GLU A 74 -1.23 2.50 14.50
CA GLU A 74 -2.40 1.62 14.50
C GLU A 74 -2.47 0.88 13.15
N GLN A 75 -2.38 -0.45 13.17
CA GLN A 75 -2.42 -1.28 11.96
C GLN A 75 -3.61 -2.24 12.01
N ARG A 76 -4.28 -2.43 10.86
CA ARG A 76 -5.34 -3.41 10.69
C ARG A 76 -5.09 -4.23 9.44
N LEU A 77 -5.26 -5.55 9.55
CA LEU A 77 -5.35 -6.39 8.37
C LEU A 77 -6.75 -6.20 7.77
N GLU A 78 -6.80 -5.95 6.48
CA GLU A 78 -8.05 -5.74 5.74
C GLU A 78 -8.08 -6.68 4.55
N GLU A 79 -8.92 -7.70 4.66
CA GLU A 79 -9.07 -8.76 3.65
C GLU A 79 -9.51 -8.18 2.30
N ARG A 80 -10.35 -7.14 2.32
CA ARG A 80 -10.88 -6.48 1.10
C ARG A 80 -9.80 -5.81 0.25
N ILE A 81 -8.58 -5.62 0.74
CA ILE A 81 -7.45 -5.07 -0.03
C ILE A 81 -6.83 -6.12 -0.96
N TYR A 82 -6.92 -7.41 -0.63
CA TYR A 82 -6.38 -8.47 -1.50
C TYR A 82 -7.24 -8.60 -2.77
N ASP A 83 -6.61 -8.44 -3.94
CA ASP A 83 -7.28 -8.44 -5.25
C ASP A 83 -8.43 -7.42 -5.39
N ALA A 84 -8.28 -6.28 -4.72
CA ALA A 84 -9.31 -5.24 -4.67
C ALA A 84 -9.47 -4.48 -5.99
N THR A 85 -10.71 -4.15 -6.33
CA THR A 85 -11.01 -3.15 -7.37
C THR A 85 -10.74 -1.73 -6.84
N PRO A 86 -10.48 -0.72 -7.70
CA PRO A 86 -10.36 0.66 -7.24
C PRO A 86 -11.62 1.17 -6.52
N GLY A 87 -12.82 0.69 -6.89
CA GLY A 87 -14.06 1.05 -6.20
C GLY A 87 -14.14 0.47 -4.78
N THR A 88 -13.68 -0.77 -4.59
CA THR A 88 -13.57 -1.40 -3.26
C THR A 88 -12.60 -0.62 -2.37
N LEU A 89 -11.43 -0.25 -2.91
CA LEU A 89 -10.46 0.55 -2.15
C LEU A 89 -10.99 1.96 -1.85
N ALA A 90 -11.69 2.61 -2.78
CA ALA A 90 -12.29 3.92 -2.55
C ALA A 90 -13.34 3.88 -1.42
N ALA A 91 -14.23 2.87 -1.42
CA ALA A 91 -15.20 2.68 -0.35
C ALA A 91 -14.52 2.45 1.01
N LEU A 92 -13.43 1.69 1.03
CA LEU A 92 -12.63 1.48 2.25
C LEU A 92 -11.99 2.78 2.75
N VAL A 93 -11.48 3.63 1.86
CA VAL A 93 -10.96 4.96 2.22
C VAL A 93 -12.07 5.82 2.84
N ASP A 94 -13.29 5.77 2.27
CA ASP A 94 -14.44 6.53 2.79
C ASP A 94 -14.92 6.03 4.17
N GLU A 95 -14.76 4.74 4.47
CA GLU A 95 -15.03 4.16 5.80
C GLU A 95 -14.08 4.70 6.88
N HIS A 96 -12.90 5.19 6.49
CA HIS A 96 -11.83 5.69 7.37
C HIS A 96 -11.60 7.19 7.25
N ARG A 97 -12.65 7.93 6.86
CA ARG A 97 -12.63 9.36 6.62
C ARG A 97 -12.20 10.21 7.83
N GLU A 98 -12.27 9.66 9.03
CA GLU A 98 -11.86 10.30 10.29
C GLU A 98 -10.35 10.33 10.50
N VAL A 99 -9.58 9.54 9.74
CA VAL A 99 -8.12 9.45 9.84
C VAL A 99 -7.48 10.59 9.03
N GLU A 100 -6.52 11.30 9.62
CA GLU A 100 -5.83 12.41 8.95
C GLU A 100 -4.85 11.89 7.88
N ARG A 101 -4.00 10.91 8.21
CA ARG A 101 -3.12 10.20 7.26
C ARG A 101 -3.36 8.70 7.27
N LEU A 102 -4.03 8.21 6.22
CA LEU A 102 -4.32 6.80 6.04
C LEU A 102 -3.31 6.17 5.07
N LEU A 103 -2.61 5.12 5.49
CA LEU A 103 -1.76 4.30 4.61
C LEU A 103 -2.48 3.00 4.22
N LEU A 104 -2.59 2.75 2.92
CA LEU A 104 -3.03 1.49 2.34
C LEU A 104 -1.82 0.73 1.79
N VAL A 105 -1.61 -0.51 2.24
CA VAL A 105 -0.57 -1.41 1.71
C VAL A 105 -1.23 -2.59 0.98
N GLY A 106 -0.99 -2.72 -0.32
CA GLY A 106 -1.70 -3.71 -1.15
C GLY A 106 -1.18 -3.88 -2.56
N HIS A 107 -2.07 -4.14 -3.52
CA HIS A 107 -1.72 -4.80 -4.79
C HIS A 107 -2.19 -4.03 -6.03
N ASN A 108 -1.47 -4.22 -7.13
CA ASN A 108 -1.96 -3.87 -8.45
C ASN A 108 -2.89 -4.98 -9.00
N PRO A 109 -3.83 -4.63 -9.89
CA PRO A 109 -4.03 -3.29 -10.47
C PRO A 109 -4.89 -2.34 -9.62
N GLY A 110 -5.38 -2.76 -8.46
CA GLY A 110 -6.24 -1.94 -7.59
C GLY A 110 -5.62 -0.59 -7.21
N MET A 111 -4.36 -0.58 -6.76
CA MET A 111 -3.67 0.63 -6.31
C MET A 111 -3.48 1.65 -7.43
N GLU A 112 -2.84 1.26 -8.55
CA GLU A 112 -2.58 2.20 -9.65
C GLU A 112 -3.85 2.80 -10.25
N ARG A 113 -4.92 2.01 -10.29
CA ARG A 113 -6.24 2.45 -10.78
C ARG A 113 -6.96 3.34 -9.78
N LEU A 114 -6.75 3.15 -8.48
CA LEU A 114 -7.27 4.05 -7.45
C LEU A 114 -6.58 5.41 -7.54
N VAL A 115 -5.25 5.45 -7.73
CA VAL A 115 -4.52 6.71 -7.95
C VAL A 115 -5.12 7.47 -9.15
N ALA A 116 -5.31 6.79 -10.28
CA ALA A 116 -5.91 7.41 -11.46
C ALA A 116 -7.35 7.89 -11.20
N LEU A 117 -8.18 7.05 -10.57
CA LEU A 117 -9.56 7.41 -10.24
C LEU A 117 -9.64 8.66 -9.36
N MET A 118 -8.81 8.76 -8.33
CA MET A 118 -8.81 9.90 -7.41
C MET A 118 -8.20 11.17 -8.03
N HIS A 119 -7.29 11.03 -9.00
CA HIS A 119 -6.63 12.15 -9.65
C HIS A 119 -7.44 12.72 -10.84
N SER A 120 -7.92 11.86 -11.73
CA SER A 120 -8.54 12.27 -13.00
C SER A 120 -10.03 11.92 -13.11
N GLY A 121 -10.61 11.26 -12.10
CA GLY A 121 -11.97 10.72 -12.16
C GLY A 121 -12.09 9.48 -13.05
N GLN A 122 -11.00 8.97 -13.62
CA GLN A 122 -10.98 7.84 -14.54
C GLN A 122 -9.94 6.80 -14.10
N SER A 123 -10.36 5.56 -13.87
CA SER A 123 -9.47 4.48 -13.43
C SER A 123 -8.55 3.92 -14.53
N GLY A 124 -8.76 4.32 -15.79
CA GLY A 124 -7.98 3.87 -16.94
C GLY A 124 -6.74 4.73 -17.27
N ASP A 125 -6.64 5.94 -16.71
CA ASP A 125 -5.57 6.90 -16.99
C ASP A 125 -4.42 6.78 -15.97
N TYR A 126 -3.90 5.56 -15.79
CA TYR A 126 -2.81 5.28 -14.85
C TYR A 126 -1.45 5.19 -15.58
N ARG A 127 -0.39 5.61 -14.90
CA ARG A 127 1.01 5.54 -15.40
C ARG A 127 1.79 4.32 -14.94
N GLY A 128 1.13 3.43 -14.20
CA GLY A 128 1.76 2.29 -13.53
C GLY A 128 2.22 2.62 -12.11
N MET A 129 2.25 1.61 -11.26
CA MET A 129 2.77 1.70 -9.88
C MET A 129 3.71 0.50 -9.65
N PRO A 130 5.04 0.63 -9.84
CA PRO A 130 6.01 -0.46 -9.61
C PRO A 130 5.99 -0.99 -8.17
N THR A 131 6.65 -2.11 -7.90
CA THR A 131 6.78 -2.62 -6.53
C THR A 131 7.38 -1.58 -5.59
N ALA A 132 6.89 -1.54 -4.34
CA ALA A 132 7.26 -0.56 -3.30
C ALA A 132 7.05 0.92 -3.65
N SER A 133 6.38 1.23 -4.75
CA SER A 133 6.06 2.63 -5.08
C SER A 133 5.06 3.20 -4.10
N VAL A 134 5.22 4.50 -3.81
CA VAL A 134 4.36 5.28 -2.93
C VAL A 134 3.66 6.36 -3.74
N ALA A 135 2.35 6.51 -3.55
CA ALA A 135 1.58 7.65 -4.02
C ALA A 135 0.93 8.35 -2.83
N VAL A 136 0.91 9.68 -2.85
CA VAL A 136 0.33 10.52 -1.79
C VAL A 136 -0.71 11.43 -2.42
N LEU A 137 -1.93 11.38 -1.91
CA LEU A 137 -3.06 12.15 -2.41
C LEU A 137 -3.65 12.99 -1.28
N SER A 138 -3.82 14.29 -1.53
CA SER A 138 -4.56 15.16 -0.62
C SER A 138 -6.04 15.09 -0.93
N LEU A 139 -6.84 14.69 0.06
CA LEU A 139 -8.28 14.64 0.00
C LEU A 139 -8.89 15.87 0.69
N PRO A 140 -10.01 16.40 0.17
CA PRO A 140 -10.72 17.53 0.77
C PRO A 140 -11.16 17.24 2.21
#